data_AF-A0A098S5U4-F1
#
_entry.id   AF-A0A098S5U4-F1
#
_cell.length_a   1.000
_cell.length_b   1.000
_cell.length_c   1.000
_cell.angle_alpha   90.00
_cell.angle_beta   90.00
_cell.angle_gamma   90.00
#
_symmetry.space_group_name_H-M   'P 1'
#
loop_
_entity.id
_entity.type
_entity.pdbx_description
1 polymer ?
#
loop_
_entity_poly.entity_id
_entity_poly.type
_entity_poly.pdbx_seq_one_letter_code
_entity_poly.pdbx_strand_id
1 'polypeptide(L)'
;MLMSTVEMRDKVHQMIDEVDNTLLEAIHAMLETYQKRQEDDSVASYDVVTGTPRSASELTAILEEEVAAVLRGEFATFEDFQKESAQWNQRTK
;
A
#
# COMPACT_ATOMS: atom_id res chain seq x y z
N MET A 1 -7.08 -3.99 32.61
CA MET A 1 -8.15 -3.67 31.64
C MET A 1 -7.52 -2.79 30.57
N LEU A 2 -7.55 -3.22 29.31
CA LEU A 2 -7.15 -2.39 28.18
C LEU A 2 -8.26 -1.35 27.93
N MET A 3 -7.89 -0.09 27.76
CA MET A 3 -8.80 0.99 27.42
C MET A 3 -9.45 0.68 26.07
N SER A 4 -10.77 0.88 25.96
CA SER A 4 -11.48 0.73 24.70
C SER A 4 -11.11 1.85 23.72
N THR A 5 -11.33 1.61 22.42
CA THR A 5 -11.06 2.61 21.37
C THR A 5 -11.88 3.89 21.55
N VAL A 6 -13.08 3.78 22.14
CA VAL A 6 -13.95 4.94 22.43
C VAL A 6 -13.33 5.81 23.53
N GLU A 7 -12.97 5.19 24.65
CA GLU A 7 -12.32 5.90 25.78
C GLU A 7 -10.99 6.53 25.37
N MET A 8 -10.26 5.90 24.45
CA MET A 8 -9.02 6.45 23.92
C MET A 8 -9.26 7.70 23.08
N ARG A 9 -10.30 7.72 22.22
CA ARG A 9 -10.67 8.90 21.43
C ARG A 9 -11.11 10.06 22.32
N ASP A 10 -11.97 9.79 23.29
CA ASP A 10 -12.46 10.82 24.21
C ASP A 10 -11.31 11.49 24.96
N LYS A 11 -10.34 10.69 25.42
CA LYS A 11 -9.15 11.20 26.10
C LYS A 11 -8.24 12.03 25.19
N VAL A 12 -8.05 11.60 23.93
CA VAL A 12 -7.27 12.38 22.96
C VAL A 12 -7.94 13.73 22.66
N HIS A 13 -9.27 13.77 22.52
CA HIS A 13 -10.00 15.03 22.34
C HIS A 13 -9.79 15.99 23.51
N GLN A 14 -9.90 15.50 24.76
CA GLN A 14 -9.63 16.33 25.94
C GLN A 14 -8.21 16.86 25.96
N MET A 15 -7.21 16.03 25.62
CA MET A 15 -5.82 16.47 25.56
C MET A 15 -5.61 17.57 24.51
N ILE A 16 -6.27 17.48 23.36
CA ILE A 16 -6.19 18.50 22.30
C ILE A 16 -6.80 19.83 22.74
N ASP A 17 -7.85 19.82 23.57
CA ASP A 17 -8.48 21.05 24.07
C ASP A 17 -7.58 21.81 25.05
N GLU A 18 -6.59 21.14 25.66
CA GLU A 18 -5.70 21.70 26.69
C GLU A 18 -4.31 22.12 26.17
N VAL A 19 -3.93 21.75 24.94
CA VAL A 19 -2.61 22.11 24.38
C VAL A 19 -2.55 23.56 23.91
N ASP A 20 -1.34 24.13 23.90
CA ASP A 20 -1.12 25.46 23.32
C ASP A 20 -1.25 25.46 21.78
N ASN A 21 -1.45 26.65 21.21
CA ASN A 21 -1.65 26.82 19.78
C ASN A 21 -0.48 26.31 18.93
N THR A 22 0.76 26.41 19.43
CA THR A 22 1.95 25.98 18.66
C THR A 22 1.95 24.47 18.51
N LEU A 23 1.65 23.75 19.59
CA LEU A 23 1.52 22.30 19.56
C LEU A 23 0.28 21.85 18.77
N LEU A 24 -0.83 22.57 18.90
CA LEU A 24 -2.04 22.30 18.12
C LEU A 24 -1.80 22.39 16.60
N GLU A 25 -1.10 23.43 16.15
CA GLU A 25 -0.71 23.60 14.74
C GLU A 25 0.18 22.44 14.24
N ALA A 26 1.13 21.99 15.07
CA ALA A 26 1.98 20.85 14.73
C ALA A 26 1.18 19.54 14.63
N ILE A 27 0.25 19.29 15.56
CA ILE A 27 -0.66 18.13 15.53
C ILE A 27 -1.53 18.18 14.27
N HIS A 28 -2.09 19.35 13.94
CA HIS A 28 -2.92 19.54 12.75
C HIS A 28 -2.15 19.21 11.46
N ALA A 29 -0.96 19.79 11.28
CA ALA A 29 -0.13 19.52 10.10
C ALA A 29 0.28 18.04 9.99
N MET A 30 0.55 17.39 11.11
CA MET A 30 0.87 15.95 11.14
C MET A 30 -0.34 15.10 10.74
N LEU A 31 -1.53 15.42 11.25
CA LEU A 31 -2.78 14.72 10.91
C LEU A 31 -3.17 14.94 9.45
N GLU A 32 -3.07 16.17 8.93
CA GLU A 32 -3.28 16.45 7.50
C GLU A 32 -2.31 15.65 6.65
N THR A 33 -1.03 15.61 7.00
CA THR A 33 -0.02 14.84 6.25
C THR A 33 -0.35 13.34 6.26
N TYR A 34 -0.80 12.81 7.39
CA TYR A 34 -1.21 11.42 7.50
C TYR A 34 -2.44 11.12 6.63
N GLN A 35 -3.43 12.02 6.65
CA GLN A 35 -4.66 11.89 5.87
C GLN A 35 -4.38 11.98 4.36
N LYS A 36 -3.54 12.93 3.94
CA LYS A 36 -3.11 13.09 2.55
C LYS A 36 -2.38 11.85 2.02
N ARG A 37 -1.51 11.24 2.84
CA ARG A 37 -0.85 9.97 2.48
C ARG A 37 -1.85 8.83 2.28
N GLN A 38 -2.96 8.81 3.01
CA GLN A 38 -4.01 7.80 2.80
C GLN A 38 -4.87 8.12 1.57
N GLU A 39 -5.15 9.39 1.30
CA GLU A 39 -5.89 9.83 0.11
C GLU A 39 -5.09 9.62 -1.18
N ASP A 40 -3.78 9.85 -1.15
CA ASP A 40 -2.88 9.70 -2.29
C ASP A 40 -2.49 8.23 -2.55
N ASP A 41 -2.71 7.31 -1.61
CA ASP A 41 -2.38 5.88 -1.74
C ASP A 41 -3.61 5.01 -2.04
N SER A 42 -4.40 5.47 -3.01
CA SER A 42 -5.58 4.74 -3.50
C SER A 42 -5.22 3.36 -4.07
N VAL A 43 -6.20 2.44 -4.07
CA VAL A 43 -6.05 1.14 -4.74
C VAL A 43 -5.79 1.35 -6.23
N ALA A 44 -4.62 0.95 -6.70
CA ALA A 44 -4.18 1.13 -8.07
C ALA A 44 -4.18 -0.17 -8.88
N SER A 45 -4.10 -1.34 -8.21
CA SER A 45 -4.15 -2.63 -8.88
C SER A 45 -4.66 -3.74 -7.95
N TYR A 46 -4.76 -4.95 -8.49
CA TYR A 46 -5.06 -6.16 -7.73
C TYR A 46 -4.02 -7.24 -8.04
N ASP A 47 -3.71 -8.05 -7.03
CA ASP A 47 -2.95 -9.28 -7.23
C ASP A 47 -3.71 -10.25 -8.15
N VAL A 48 -3.06 -10.74 -9.19
CA VAL A 48 -3.70 -11.59 -10.22
C VAL A 48 -4.07 -12.99 -9.69
N VAL A 49 -3.40 -13.46 -8.63
CA VAL A 49 -3.60 -14.79 -8.03
C VAL A 49 -4.57 -14.72 -6.86
N THR A 50 -4.39 -13.77 -5.94
CA THR A 50 -5.16 -13.67 -4.71
C THR A 50 -6.33 -12.71 -4.79
N GLY A 51 -6.34 -11.79 -5.77
CA GLY A 51 -7.34 -10.73 -5.89
C GLY A 51 -7.22 -9.65 -4.80
N THR A 52 -6.13 -9.62 -4.04
CA THR A 52 -5.91 -8.63 -2.99
C THR A 52 -5.65 -7.24 -3.60
N PRO A 53 -6.34 -6.17 -3.15
CA PRO A 53 -6.06 -4.83 -3.63
C PRO A 53 -4.66 -4.40 -3.24
N ARG A 54 -4.00 -3.67 -4.14
CA ARG A 54 -2.69 -3.06 -3.93
C ARG A 54 -2.79 -1.56 -4.11
N SER A 55 -2.14 -0.81 -3.23
CA SER A 55 -2.09 0.64 -3.31
C SER A 55 -1.14 1.11 -4.42
N ALA A 56 -1.17 2.41 -4.72
CA ALA A 56 -0.30 3.02 -5.73
C ALA A 56 1.18 2.89 -5.33
N SER A 57 1.49 3.13 -4.06
CA SER A 57 2.86 3.02 -3.53
C SER A 57 3.38 1.58 -3.56
N GLU A 58 2.54 0.60 -3.20
CA GLU A 58 2.87 -0.82 -3.30
C GLU A 58 3.17 -1.22 -4.75
N LEU A 59 2.33 -0.77 -5.69
CA LEU A 59 2.54 -1.05 -7.11
C LEU A 59 3.83 -0.41 -7.64
N THR A 60 4.15 0.83 -7.26
CA THR A 60 5.40 1.49 -7.65
C THR A 60 6.62 0.71 -7.17
N ALA A 61 6.63 0.29 -5.90
CA ALA A 61 7.75 -0.47 -5.34
C ALA A 61 7.94 -1.82 -6.06
N ILE A 62 6.85 -2.51 -6.41
CA ILE A 62 6.91 -3.75 -7.19
C ILE A 62 7.55 -3.48 -8.56
N LEU A 63 7.06 -2.47 -9.29
CA LEU A 63 7.55 -2.17 -10.64
C LEU A 63 9.02 -1.73 -10.65
N GLU A 64 9.49 -1.02 -9.61
CA GLU A 64 10.90 -0.67 -9.47
C GLU A 64 11.79 -1.91 -9.30
N GLU A 65 11.36 -2.89 -8.50
CA GLU A 65 12.10 -4.15 -8.36
C GLU A 65 12.07 -4.98 -9.64
N GLU A 66 10.94 -5.05 -10.36
CA GLU A 66 10.84 -5.74 -11.65
C GLU A 66 11.79 -5.13 -12.69
N VAL A 67 11.90 -3.79 -12.74
CA VAL A 67 12.88 -3.11 -13.60
C VAL A 67 14.31 -3.47 -13.19
N ALA A 68 14.61 -3.50 -11.89
CA ALA A 68 15.92 -3.90 -11.40
C ALA A 68 16.26 -5.36 -11.76
N ALA A 69 15.29 -6.29 -11.64
CA ALA A 69 15.43 -7.69 -12.01
C ALA A 69 15.75 -7.84 -13.51
N VAL A 70 15.02 -7.13 -14.39
CA VAL A 70 15.30 -7.11 -15.83
C VAL A 70 16.72 -6.61 -16.10
N LEU A 71 17.19 -5.57 -15.41
CA LEU A 71 18.57 -5.06 -15.55
C LEU A 71 19.62 -6.05 -15.04
N ARG A 72 19.29 -6.91 -14.07
CA ARG A 72 20.14 -8.02 -13.62
C ARG A 72 20.13 -9.23 -14.57
N GLY A 73 19.30 -9.18 -15.62
CA GLY A 73 19.13 -10.28 -16.58
C GLY A 73 18.09 -11.31 -16.16
N GLU A 74 17.31 -11.03 -15.13
CA GLU A 74 16.20 -11.87 -14.64
C GLU A 74 14.92 -11.57 -15.42
N PHE A 75 14.94 -11.80 -16.74
CA PHE A 75 13.79 -11.58 -17.61
C PHE A 75 13.37 -12.87 -18.33
N ALA A 76 12.09 -12.98 -18.64
CA ALA A 76 11.59 -13.96 -19.59
C ALA A 76 11.53 -13.33 -20.99
N THR A 77 12.00 -14.04 -22.00
CA THR A 77 11.82 -13.62 -23.39
C THR A 77 10.39 -13.94 -23.86
N PHE A 78 9.98 -13.32 -24.97
CA PHE A 78 8.72 -13.69 -25.61
C PHE A 78 8.69 -15.16 -26.07
N GLU A 79 9.85 -15.72 -26.41
CA GLU A 79 9.96 -17.15 -26.74
C GLU A 79 9.73 -18.04 -25.51
N ASP A 80 10.27 -17.66 -24.36
CA ASP A 80 10.03 -18.38 -23.10
C ASP A 80 8.54 -18.35 -22.73
N PHE A 81 7.91 -17.18 -22.85
CA PHE A 81 6.48 -17.03 -22.65
C PHE A 81 5.64 -17.91 -23.60
N GLN A 82 6.01 -18.01 -24.87
CA GLN A 82 5.30 -18.90 -25.81
C GLN A 82 5.40 -20.38 -25.41
N LYS A 83 6.58 -20.82 -24.94
CA LYS A 83 6.80 -22.20 -24.48
C LYS A 83 5.96 -22.51 -23.24
N GLU A 84 5.89 -21.58 -22.28
CA GLU A 84 5.11 -21.73 -21.06
C GLU A 84 3.60 -21.72 -21.32
N SER A 85 3.13 -20.72 -22.08
CA SER A 85 1.69 -20.55 -22.37
C SER A 85 1.11 -21.68 -23.23
N ALA A 86 1.92 -22.38 -24.04
CA ALA A 86 1.50 -23.57 -24.76
C ALA A 86 0.97 -24.69 -23.85
N GLN A 87 1.38 -24.71 -22.58
CA GLN A 87 0.91 -25.67 -21.58
C GLN A 87 -0.50 -25.33 -21.05
N TRP A 88 -0.96 -24.09 -21.17
CA TRP A 88 -2.24 -23.65 -20.59
C TRP A 88 -3.46 -24.25 -21.29
N ASN A 89 -3.30 -24.66 -22.56
CA ASN A 89 -4.34 -25.37 -23.31
C ASN A 89 -4.40 -26.87 -22.98
N GLN A 90 -3.41 -27.40 -22.24
CA GLN A 90 -3.43 -28.78 -21.80
C GLN A 90 -4.34 -28.88 -20.58
N ARG A 91 -5.50 -29.50 -20.78
CA ARG A 91 -6.48 -29.74 -19.73
C ARG A 91 -5.79 -30.50 -18.58
N THR A 92 -5.60 -29.84 -17.44
CA THR A 92 -5.18 -30.49 -16.19
C THR A 92 -6.22 -31.56 -15.86
N LYS A 93 -5.77 -32.82 -15.80
CA LYS A 93 -6.58 -33.97 -15.37
C LYS A 93 -6.69 -34.01 -13.85
#